data_AF-A0A930BSD6-F1
#
_entry.id   AF-A0A930BSD6-F1
#
_cell.length_a   1.000
_cell.length_b   1.000
_cell.length_c   1.000
_cell.angle_alpha   90.00
_cell.angle_beta   90.00
_cell.angle_gamma   90.00
#
_symmetry.space_group_name_H-M   'P 1'
#
loop_
_entity.id
_entity.type
_entity.pdbx_description
1 polymer ?
#
loop_
_entity_poly.entity_id
_entity_poly.type
_entity_poly.pdbx_seq_one_letter_code
_entity_poly.pdbx_strand_id
1 'polypeptide(L)'
;MADVLLTLIMPEDIVQHVTDLLLTRPDLVPGFTVSAAEGHGSAVALIADAELVEGNAPRAVIRTVGPEAAKREIIALLRQELPGANIFFWLVPVIEAGHL
;
A
#
# COMPACT_ATOMS: atom_id res chain seq x y z
N MET A 1 4.98 9.93 19.52
CA MET A 1 5.62 9.28 18.35
C MET A 1 5.35 10.15 17.15
N ALA A 2 6.25 10.19 16.18
CA ALA A 2 6.06 10.98 14.97
C ALA A 2 5.00 10.35 14.06
N ASP A 3 4.35 11.19 13.25
CA ASP A 3 3.54 10.71 12.15
C ASP A 3 4.42 10.17 11.04
N VAL A 4 3.88 9.20 10.30
CA VAL A 4 4.54 8.58 9.16
C VAL A 4 3.57 8.49 7.98
N LEU A 5 4.13 8.55 6.78
CA LEU A 5 3.47 8.19 5.55
C LEU A 5 3.69 6.70 5.33
N LEU A 6 2.61 5.93 5.38
CA LEU A 6 2.58 4.56 4.88
C LEU A 6 2.33 4.59 3.39
N THR A 7 3.22 3.95 2.63
CA THR A 7 3.02 3.66 1.21
C THR A 7 2.92 2.15 1.03
N LEU A 8 1.87 1.71 0.34
CA LEU A 8 1.63 0.33 -0.09
C LEU A 8 1.64 0.28 -1.61
N ILE A 9 2.44 -0.59 -2.20
CA ILE A 9 2.44 -0.89 -3.63
C ILE A 9 1.97 -2.34 -3.82
N MET A 10 1.01 -2.54 -4.71
CA MET A 10 0.41 -3.84 -4.95
C MET A 10 0.03 -4.03 -6.43
N PRO A 11 -0.13 -5.28 -6.91
CA PRO A 11 -0.79 -5.52 -8.19
C PRO A 11 -2.26 -5.09 -8.16
N GLU A 12 -2.82 -4.79 -9.34
CA GLU A 12 -4.15 -4.18 -9.47
C GLU A 12 -5.29 -5.09 -8.99
N ASP A 13 -5.12 -6.40 -9.08
CA ASP A 13 -6.11 -7.42 -8.70
C ASP A 13 -6.48 -7.40 -7.21
N ILE A 14 -5.56 -6.99 -6.35
CA ILE A 14 -5.79 -6.95 -4.89
C ILE A 14 -6.14 -5.56 -4.34
N VAL A 15 -6.18 -4.53 -5.19
CA VAL A 15 -6.40 -3.13 -4.74
C VAL A 15 -7.73 -2.95 -4.06
N GLN A 16 -8.79 -3.55 -4.62
CA GLN A 16 -10.14 -3.45 -4.06
C GLN A 16 -10.18 -4.09 -2.66
N HIS A 17 -9.60 -5.28 -2.49
CA HIS A 17 -9.54 -5.98 -1.21
C HIS A 17 -8.78 -5.17 -0.15
N VAL A 18 -7.65 -4.57 -0.52
CA VAL A 18 -6.90 -3.69 0.39
C VAL A 18 -7.71 -2.46 0.75
N THR A 19 -8.33 -1.80 -0.23
CA THR A 19 -9.19 -0.62 -0.04
C THR A 19 -10.32 -0.91 0.95
N ASP A 20 -11.04 -2.01 0.72
CA ASP A 20 -12.14 -2.44 1.58
C ASP A 20 -11.67 -2.69 3.00
N LEU A 21 -10.55 -3.39 3.17
CA LEU A 21 -9.98 -3.65 4.50
C LEU A 21 -9.59 -2.36 5.23
N LEU A 22 -8.96 -1.40 4.54
CA LEU A 22 -8.62 -0.11 5.15
C LEU A 22 -9.86 0.67 5.57
N LEU A 23 -10.94 0.61 4.78
CA LEU A 23 -12.23 1.24 5.11
C LEU A 23 -12.91 0.61 6.33
N THR A 24 -12.60 -0.66 6.68
CA THR A 24 -13.12 -1.27 7.93
C THR A 24 -12.44 -0.74 9.19
N ARG A 25 -11.30 -0.04 9.06
CA ARG A 25 -10.50 0.51 10.18
C ARG A 25 -10.36 2.03 10.12
N PRO A 26 -11.48 2.80 10.17
CA PRO A 26 -11.43 4.25 10.16
C PRO A 26 -10.71 4.83 11.39
N ASP A 27 -10.59 4.05 12.46
CA ASP A 27 -9.82 4.35 13.66
C ASP A 27 -8.30 4.42 13.40
N LEU A 28 -7.79 3.62 12.45
CA LEU A 28 -6.37 3.57 12.08
C LEU A 28 -6.05 4.38 10.81
N VAL A 29 -7.04 4.49 9.92
CA VAL A 29 -6.93 5.11 8.61
C VAL A 29 -8.13 6.03 8.39
N PRO A 30 -8.05 7.29 8.88
CA PRO A 30 -9.11 8.27 8.66
C PRO A 30 -9.32 8.61 7.19
N GLY A 31 -8.27 8.41 6.38
CA GLY A 31 -8.29 8.59 4.94
C GLY A 31 -7.01 8.06 4.29
N PHE A 32 -7.12 7.79 3.00
CA PHE A 32 -6.01 7.36 2.15
C PHE A 32 -6.24 7.81 0.71
N THR A 33 -5.19 7.81 -0.08
CA THR A 33 -5.23 8.12 -1.51
C THR A 33 -4.77 6.92 -2.31
N VAL A 34 -5.42 6.68 -3.44
CA VAL A 34 -5.06 5.63 -4.40
C VAL A 34 -4.57 6.29 -5.69
N SER A 35 -3.50 5.76 -6.27
CA SER A 35 -2.97 6.22 -7.57
C SER A 35 -2.41 5.04 -8.37
N ALA A 36 -2.57 5.07 -9.69
CA ALA A 36 -1.91 4.12 -10.60
C ALA A 36 -0.40 4.37 -10.66
N ALA A 37 0.37 3.30 -10.90
CA ALA A 37 1.82 3.33 -11.08
C ALA A 37 2.29 2.17 -11.95
N GLU A 38 3.53 2.24 -12.41
CA GLU A 38 4.22 1.15 -13.11
C GLU A 38 5.35 0.61 -12.24
N GLY A 39 5.37 -0.71 -12.04
CA GLY A 39 6.43 -1.40 -11.34
C GLY A 39 7.49 -1.90 -12.32
N HIS A 40 8.75 -1.48 -12.13
CA HIS A 40 9.89 -1.97 -12.90
C HIS A 40 10.90 -2.65 -11.96
N GLY A 41 11.44 -3.82 -12.32
CA GLY A 41 12.54 -4.43 -11.58
C GLY A 41 12.69 -5.94 -11.77
N SER A 42 13.88 -6.46 -11.47
CA SER A 42 14.23 -7.88 -11.60
C SER A 42 13.65 -8.79 -10.50
N ALA A 43 13.11 -8.20 -9.44
CA ALA A 43 12.49 -8.89 -8.29
C ALA A 43 10.95 -8.78 -8.29
N VAL A 44 10.37 -8.16 -9.32
CA VAL A 44 8.93 -8.21 -9.53
C VAL A 44 8.63 -9.66 -9.92
N ALA A 45 7.93 -10.40 -9.06
CA ALA A 45 7.32 -11.66 -9.49
C ALA A 45 6.26 -11.28 -10.54
N LEU A 46 6.67 -11.39 -11.80
CA LEU A 46 5.82 -11.22 -12.98
C LEU A 46 4.99 -12.52 -13.04
N ILE A 47 3.71 -12.42 -12.67
CA ILE A 47 2.81 -13.58 -12.49
C ILE A 47 1.99 -13.82 -13.76
N ALA A 48 1.84 -12.82 -14.63
CA ALA A 48 1.13 -12.96 -15.91
C ALA A 48 2.08 -12.93 -17.12
N ASP A 49 1.78 -13.75 -18.13
CA ASP A 49 2.61 -13.92 -19.35
C ASP A 49 2.88 -12.61 -20.12
N ALA A 50 2.00 -11.61 -19.99
CA ALA A 50 2.18 -10.29 -20.60
C ALA A 50 3.27 -9.45 -19.91
N GLU A 51 3.48 -9.63 -18.60
CA GLU A 51 4.43 -8.85 -17.79
C GLU A 51 5.90 -9.24 -18.08
N LEU A 52 6.12 -10.47 -18.58
CA LEU A 52 7.44 -10.96 -18.99
C LEU A 52 7.96 -10.34 -20.30
N VAL A 53 7.08 -9.73 -21.10
CA VAL A 53 7.40 -9.20 -22.44
C VAL A 53 7.73 -7.70 -22.42
N GLU A 54 7.14 -6.92 -21.50
CA GLU A 54 7.33 -5.45 -21.45
C GLU A 54 8.31 -4.96 -20.36
N GLY A 55 8.60 -5.76 -19.33
CA GLY A 55 9.51 -5.35 -18.25
C GLY A 55 8.93 -4.31 -17.28
N ASN A 56 7.61 -4.08 -17.35
CA ASN A 56 6.80 -3.34 -16.38
C ASN A 56 5.56 -4.16 -16.03
N ALA A 57 4.99 -3.88 -14.86
CA ALA A 57 3.72 -4.44 -14.41
C ALA A 57 2.83 -3.30 -13.90
N PRO A 58 1.53 -3.24 -14.26
CA PRO A 58 0.62 -2.27 -13.69
C PRO A 58 0.51 -2.47 -12.18
N ARG A 59 0.58 -1.37 -11.43
CA ARG A 59 0.53 -1.36 -9.97
C ARG A 59 -0.43 -0.27 -9.51
N ALA A 60 -0.97 -0.47 -8.32
CA ALA A 60 -1.56 0.62 -7.57
C ALA A 60 -0.73 0.95 -6.34
N VAL A 61 -0.78 2.22 -5.98
CA VAL A 61 -0.15 2.77 -4.79
C VAL A 61 -1.22 3.34 -3.89
N ILE A 62 -1.27 2.85 -2.66
CA ILE A 62 -2.12 3.40 -1.60
C ILE A 62 -1.23 4.13 -0.59
N ARG A 63 -1.63 5.35 -0.23
CA ARG A 63 -0.91 6.21 0.71
C ARG A 63 -1.81 6.73 1.81
N THR A 64 -1.33 6.68 3.05
CA THR A 64 -2.02 7.24 4.21
C THR A 64 -1.02 7.77 5.24
N VAL A 65 -1.35 8.92 5.84
CA VAL A 65 -0.56 9.56 6.90
C VAL A 65 -1.23 9.32 8.25
N GLY A 66 -0.42 9.26 9.31
CA GLY A 66 -0.90 9.25 10.69
C GLY A 66 0.11 8.62 11.64
N PRO A 67 -0.31 8.30 12.88
CA PRO A 67 0.61 7.82 13.91
C PRO A 67 1.31 6.53 13.51
N GLU A 68 2.61 6.43 13.74
CA GLU A 68 3.42 5.25 13.39
C GLU A 68 2.82 3.94 13.91
N ALA A 69 2.33 3.92 15.16
CA ALA A 69 1.72 2.74 15.75
C ALA A 69 0.48 2.27 14.97
N ALA A 70 -0.39 3.21 14.56
CA ALA A 70 -1.57 2.88 13.76
C ALA A 70 -1.17 2.30 12.39
N LYS A 71 -0.11 2.84 11.76
CA LYS A 71 0.38 2.32 10.47
C LYS A 71 1.00 0.93 10.59
N ARG A 72 1.69 0.65 11.69
CA ARG A 72 2.20 -0.70 12.00
C ARG A 72 1.08 -1.69 12.25
N GLU A 73 0.00 -1.27 12.90
CA GLU A 73 -1.18 -2.10 13.11
C GLU A 73 -1.87 -2.44 11.77
N ILE A 74 -1.97 -1.48 10.84
CA ILE A 74 -2.45 -1.74 9.48
C ILE A 74 -1.59 -2.75 8.74
N ILE A 75 -0.26 -2.63 8.82
CA ILE A 75 0.65 -3.62 8.20
C ILE A 75 0.43 -5.01 8.80
N ALA A 76 0.20 -5.11 10.11
CA ALA A 76 -0.08 -6.38 10.78
C ALA A 76 -1.42 -6.97 10.32
N LEU A 77 -2.47 -6.15 10.23
CA LEU A 77 -3.79 -6.55 9.73
C LEU A 77 -3.71 -7.06 8.28
N LEU A 78 -3.03 -6.34 7.40
CA LEU A 78 -2.85 -6.76 6.00
C LEU A 78 -2.14 -8.12 5.89
N ARG A 79 -1.15 -8.38 6.75
CA ARG A 79 -0.47 -9.68 6.78
C ARG A 79 -1.36 -10.82 7.26
N GLN A 80 -2.30 -10.54 8.15
CA GLN A 80 -3.24 -11.53 8.68
C GLN A 80 -4.34 -11.85 7.67
N GLU A 81 -4.94 -10.82 7.07
CA GLU A 81 -6.10 -10.97 6.18
C GLU A 81 -5.72 -11.34 4.75
N LEU A 82 -4.53 -10.95 4.29
CA LEU A 82 -4.05 -11.19 2.92
C LEU A 82 -2.71 -11.94 2.92
N PRO A 83 -2.66 -13.17 3.46
CA PRO A 83 -1.42 -13.94 3.49
C PRO A 83 -0.92 -14.24 2.08
N GLY A 84 0.35 -13.91 1.82
CA GLY A 84 0.98 -14.15 0.52
C GLY A 84 0.67 -13.09 -0.56
N ALA A 85 -0.11 -12.05 -0.24
CA ALA A 85 -0.31 -10.93 -1.14
C ALA A 85 1.01 -10.21 -1.42
N ASN A 86 1.24 -9.90 -2.71
CA ASN A 86 2.43 -9.19 -3.16
C ASN A 86 2.29 -7.68 -2.89
N ILE A 87 2.37 -7.30 -1.61
CA ILE A 87 2.29 -5.91 -1.16
C ILE A 87 3.68 -5.48 -0.67
N PHE A 88 4.32 -4.59 -1.41
CA PHE A 88 5.55 -3.92 -0.98
C PHE A 88 5.19 -2.65 -0.21
N PHE A 89 5.88 -2.36 0.89
CA PHE A 89 5.55 -1.20 1.70
C PHE A 89 6.79 -0.54 2.28
N TRP A 90 6.65 0.73 2.64
CA TRP A 90 7.62 1.44 3.46
C TRP A 90 6.94 2.55 4.28
N LEU A 91 7.66 3.04 5.28
CA LEU A 91 7.26 4.16 6.14
C LEU A 91 8.26 5.31 5.95
N VAL A 92 7.74 6.53 5.76
CA VAL A 92 8.56 7.75 5.73
C VAL A 92 8.12 8.68 6.86
N PRO A 93 9.05 9.25 7.66
CA PRO A 93 8.70 10.26 8.66
C PRO A 93 8.00 11.47 8.03
N VAL A 94 6.95 11.96 8.68
CA VAL A 94 6.21 13.16 8.27
C VAL A 94 6.50 14.28 9.25
N ILE A 95 6.95 15.42 8.72
CA ILE A 95 7.26 16.63 9.52
C ILE A 95 5.96 17.38 9.85
N GLU A 96 5.04 17.48 8.89
CA GLU A 96 3.76 18.18 9.04
C GLU A 96 2.71 17.58 8.11
N ALA A 97 1.47 17.47 8.59
CA ALA A 97 0.29 17.11 7.81
C ALA A 97 -0.94 17.82 8.40
N GLY A 98 -1.80 18.35 7.53
CA GLY A 98 -2.99 19.10 7.96
C GLY A 98 -3.89 19.48 6.79
N HIS A 99 -4.92 20.27 7.09
CA HIS A 99 -5.83 20.86 6.12
C HIS A 99 -5.57 22.37 6.04
N LEU A 100 -5.76 22.96 4.86
CA LEU A 100 -5.68 24.41 4.61
C LEU A 100 -7.07 25.02 4.48
#